data_AF-A0A2N6AUJ4-F1
#
_entry.id   AF-A0A2N6AUJ4-F1
#
_cell.length_a   1.000
_cell.length_b   1.000
_cell.length_c   1.000
_cell.angle_alpha   90.00
_cell.angle_beta   90.00
_cell.angle_gamma   90.00
#
_symmetry.space_group_name_H-M   'P 1'
#
loop_
_entity.id
_entity.type
_entity.pdbx_description
1 polymer ?
#
loop_
_entity_poly.entity_id
_entity_poly.type
_entity_poly.pdbx_seq_one_letter_code
_entity_poly.pdbx_strand_id
1 'polypeptide(L)'
;MEELRNVPAAVFILIAALLFAQGTWIFLDAQKRGSNKWLWGFFGLLNVPSNLIIYLIVTRIFIKPAQCPDCGCPVEKDYSYCPGCGRQLDD
;
A
#
# COMPACT_ATOMS: atom_id res chain seq x y z
N MET A 1 13.80 4.87 -34.77
CA MET A 1 12.39 4.56 -35.10
C MET A 1 12.21 3.12 -35.55
N GLU A 2 13.23 2.46 -36.11
CA GLU A 2 13.20 1.03 -36.51
C GLU A 2 13.00 0.04 -35.33
N GLU A 3 13.60 0.32 -34.17
CA GLU A 3 13.60 -0.56 -32.98
C GLU A 3 12.21 -0.76 -32.33
N LEU A 4 11.29 0.21 -32.47
CA LEU A 4 9.95 0.12 -31.89
C LEU A 4 9.02 -0.82 -32.68
N ARG A 5 9.38 -1.17 -33.93
CA ARG A 5 8.57 -2.02 -34.80
C ARG A 5 8.67 -3.51 -34.45
N ASN A 6 9.73 -3.91 -33.73
CA ASN A 6 9.98 -5.31 -33.37
C ASN A 6 9.70 -5.62 -31.90
N VAL A 7 8.98 -4.73 -31.18
CA VAL A 7 8.48 -5.03 -29.85
C VAL A 7 7.34 -6.04 -30.02
N PRO A 8 7.53 -7.32 -29.61
CA PRO A 8 6.47 -8.30 -29.78
C PRO A 8 5.28 -7.88 -28.93
N ALA A 9 4.06 -8.10 -29.43
CA ALA A 9 2.83 -7.82 -28.68
C ALA A 9 2.84 -8.42 -27.26
N ALA A 10 3.61 -9.50 -27.07
CA ALA A 10 3.92 -10.10 -25.77
C ALA A 10 4.47 -9.12 -24.73
N VAL A 11 5.30 -8.13 -25.11
CA VAL A 11 5.85 -7.15 -24.16
C VAL A 11 4.75 -6.24 -23.63
N PHE A 12 3.83 -5.78 -24.48
CA PHE A 12 2.69 -4.97 -24.04
C PHE A 12 1.75 -5.77 -23.13
N ILE A 13 1.51 -7.05 -23.45
CA ILE A 13 0.73 -7.96 -22.61
C ILE A 13 1.41 -8.17 -21.26
N LEU A 14 2.73 -8.36 -21.23
CA LEU A 14 3.51 -8.49 -19.99
C LEU A 14 3.44 -7.21 -19.15
N ILE A 15 3.60 -6.03 -19.75
CA ILE A 15 3.51 -4.75 -19.04
C ILE A 15 2.10 -4.56 -18.46
N ALA A 16 1.06 -4.84 -19.24
CA ALA A 16 -0.32 -4.77 -18.76
C ALA A 16 -0.55 -5.76 -17.59
N ALA A 17 -0.10 -7.01 -17.73
CA ALA A 17 -0.22 -8.02 -16.67
C ALA A 17 0.52 -7.59 -15.40
N LEU A 18 1.71 -7.01 -15.51
CA LEU A 18 2.46 -6.47 -14.37
C LEU A 18 1.76 -5.27 -13.72
N LEU A 19 1.15 -4.38 -14.51
CA LEU A 19 0.35 -3.25 -14.02
C LEU A 19 -0.90 -3.71 -13.26
N PHE A 20 -1.61 -4.71 -13.78
CA PHE A 20 -2.76 -5.26 -13.08
C PHE A 20 -2.34 -6.03 -11.83
N ALA A 21 -1.33 -6.89 -11.92
CA ALA A 21 -0.84 -7.68 -10.79
C ALA A 21 -0.37 -6.79 -9.64
N GLN A 22 0.42 -5.74 -9.92
CA GLN A 22 0.86 -4.83 -8.87
C GLN A 22 -0.30 -4.02 -8.28
N GLY A 23 -1.24 -3.58 -9.11
CA GLY A 23 -2.41 -2.82 -8.67
C GLY A 23 -3.30 -3.64 -7.75
N THR A 24 -3.55 -4.90 -8.10
CA THR A 24 -4.28 -5.85 -7.26
C THR A 24 -3.54 -6.11 -5.95
N TRP A 25 -2.22 -6.27 -5.98
CA TRP A 25 -1.42 -6.47 -4.77
C TRP A 25 -1.48 -5.27 -3.83
N ILE A 26 -1.32 -4.04 -4.36
CA ILE A 26 -1.45 -2.80 -3.59
C ILE A 26 -2.86 -2.66 -3.01
N PHE A 27 -3.90 -3.00 -3.76
CA PHE A 27 -5.29 -2.95 -3.28
C PHE A 27 -5.52 -3.90 -2.08
N LEU A 28 -4.97 -5.11 -2.14
CA LEU A 28 -5.05 -6.08 -1.05
C LEU A 28 -4.18 -5.69 0.16
N ASP A 29 -2.99 -5.12 -0.04
CA ASP A 29 -2.13 -4.64 1.05
C ASP A 29 -2.75 -3.40 1.73
N ALA A 30 -3.27 -2.45 0.96
CA ALA A 30 -3.97 -1.28 1.48
C ALA A 30 -5.22 -1.69 2.27
N GLN A 31 -5.88 -2.77 1.84
CA GLN A 31 -7.02 -3.34 2.57
C GLN A 31 -6.66 -3.83 3.96
N LYS A 32 -5.51 -4.49 4.10
CA LYS A 32 -5.02 -4.98 5.40
C LYS A 32 -4.56 -3.85 6.31
N ARG A 33 -4.17 -2.70 5.76
CA ARG A 33 -3.65 -1.54 6.53
C ARG A 33 -4.74 -0.54 6.95
N GLY A 34 -6.02 -0.81 6.68
CA GLY A 34 -7.11 0.12 6.97
C GLY A 34 -7.04 1.44 6.20
N SER A 35 -6.22 1.52 5.13
CA SER A 35 -6.08 2.72 4.30
C SER A 35 -7.07 2.69 3.13
N ASN A 36 -7.31 3.84 2.50
CA ASN A 36 -8.27 3.98 1.41
C ASN A 36 -7.84 3.17 0.18
N LYS A 37 -8.41 1.95 0.07
CA LYS A 37 -8.04 0.89 -0.89
C LYS A 37 -8.14 1.33 -2.35
N TRP A 38 -9.19 2.08 -2.67
CA TRP A 38 -9.45 2.58 -4.03
C TRP A 38 -8.46 3.64 -4.47
N LEU A 39 -8.05 4.54 -3.57
CA LEU A 39 -7.09 5.60 -3.87
C LEU A 39 -5.72 4.98 -4.20
N TRP A 40 -5.24 4.08 -3.35
CA TRP A 40 -3.94 3.44 -3.57
C TRP A 40 -3.94 2.46 -4.74
N GLY A 41 -5.05 1.75 -4.99
CA GLY A 41 -5.20 0.91 -6.18
C GLY A 41 -5.07 1.72 -7.47
N PHE A 42 -5.80 2.83 -7.60
CA PHE A 42 -5.73 3.69 -8.79
C PHE A 42 -4.34 4.30 -8.99
N PHE A 43 -3.69 4.75 -7.91
CA PHE A 43 -2.31 5.21 -7.96
C PHE A 43 -1.33 4.10 -8.38
N GLY A 44 -1.53 2.86 -7.92
CA GLY A 44 -0.70 1.72 -8.30
C GLY A 44 -0.75 1.36 -9.79
N LEU A 45 -1.84 1.69 -10.50
CA LEU A 45 -1.99 1.42 -11.94
C LEU A 45 -1.37 2.49 -12.85
N LEU A 46 -1.01 3.65 -12.31
CA LEU A 46 -0.57 4.79 -13.12
C LEU A 46 0.87 4.65 -13.64
N ASN A 47 1.78 4.02 -12.89
CA ASN A 47 3.19 3.92 -13.27
C ASN A 47 3.97 2.88 -12.44
N VAL A 48 4.68 1.99 -13.13
CA VAL A 48 5.67 1.06 -12.57
C VAL A 48 7.06 1.58 -12.90
N PRO A 49 8.04 1.67 -11.98
CA PRO A 49 8.02 1.33 -10.55
C PRO A 49 7.74 2.53 -9.63
N SER A 50 7.64 3.74 -10.17
CA SER A 50 7.62 4.99 -9.39
C SER A 50 6.48 5.07 -8.38
N ASN A 51 5.26 4.64 -8.75
CA ASN A 51 4.11 4.71 -7.83
C ASN A 51 4.18 3.65 -6.72
N LEU A 52 4.79 2.50 -7.00
CA LEU A 52 5.06 1.48 -5.98
C LEU A 52 6.04 2.01 -4.91
N ILE A 53 7.08 2.74 -5.34
CA ILE A 53 8.05 3.34 -4.41
C ILE A 53 7.35 4.38 -3.51
N ILE A 54 6.55 5.27 -4.08
CA ILE A 54 5.79 6.28 -3.32
C ILE A 54 4.84 5.60 -2.34
N TYR A 55 4.11 4.57 -2.77
CA TYR A 55 3.23 3.78 -1.90
C TYR A 55 3.98 3.22 -0.70
N LEU A 56 5.12 2.55 -0.93
CA LEU A 56 5.90 1.93 0.15
C LEU A 56 6.50 2.97 1.09
N ILE A 57 7.00 4.09 0.59
CA ILE A 57 7.54 5.17 1.41
C ILE A 57 6.44 5.75 2.31
N VAL A 58 5.30 6.14 1.74
CA VAL A 58 4.21 6.75 2.51
C VAL A 58 3.66 5.76 3.54
N THR A 59 3.36 4.53 3.12
CA THR A 59 2.72 3.54 3.99
C THR A 59 3.65 2.92 5.04
N ARG A 60 4.97 2.90 4.81
CA ARG A 60 5.92 2.27 5.76
C ARG A 60 6.77 3.25 6.55
N ILE A 61 7.04 4.44 6.01
CA ILE A 61 7.89 5.43 6.68
C ILE A 61 7.05 6.50 7.37
N PHE A 62 6.03 7.02 6.67
CA PHE A 62 5.23 8.14 7.18
C PHE A 62 4.06 7.70 8.05
N ILE A 63 3.37 6.60 7.69
CA ILE A 63 2.26 6.06 8.47
C ILE A 63 2.83 5.08 9.51
N LYS A 64 3.13 5.57 10.72
CA LYS A 64 3.47 4.71 11.86
C LYS A 64 2.18 4.17 12.51
N PRO A 65 2.18 2.90 12.97
CA PRO A 65 1.07 2.41 13.80
C PRO A 65 0.98 3.29 15.06
N ALA A 66 -0.25 3.56 15.53
CA ALA A 66 -0.42 4.27 16.78
C ALA A 66 0.25 3.47 17.90
N GLN A 67 0.90 4.16 18.84
CA GLN A 67 1.55 3.53 19.98
C GLN A 67 0.79 3.95 21.24
N CYS A 68 0.58 3.02 22.16
CA CYS A 68 0.00 3.37 23.44
C CYS A 68 0.96 4.30 24.23
N PRO A 69 0.50 5.43 24.78
CA PRO A 69 1.36 6.37 25.51
C PRO A 69 1.86 5.83 26.86
N ASP A 70 1.28 4.74 27.38
CA ASP A 70 1.64 4.18 28.69
C ASP A 70 2.65 3.03 28.59
N CYS A 71 2.41 2.08 27.69
CA CYS A 71 3.24 0.88 27.56
C CYS A 71 4.07 0.81 26.26
N GLY A 72 3.78 1.67 25.28
CA GLY A 72 4.47 1.68 23.99
C GLY A 72 4.11 0.53 23.04
N CYS A 73 3.16 -0.35 23.40
CA CYS A 73 2.69 -1.39 22.50
C CYS A 73 2.06 -0.78 21.24
N PRO A 74 2.24 -1.38 20.05
CA PRO A 74 1.55 -0.95 18.84
C PRO A 74 0.05 -1.22 19.01
N VAL A 75 -0.77 -0.21 18.78
CA VAL A 75 -2.22 -0.30 18.85
C VAL A 75 -2.83 0.09 17.51
N GLU A 76 -3.85 -0.66 17.10
CA GLU A 76 -4.63 -0.36 15.92
C GLU A 76 -5.60 0.79 16.21
N LYS A 77 -5.95 1.59 15.19
CA LYS A 77 -6.82 2.76 15.37
C LYS A 77 -8.23 2.42 15.89
N ASP A 78 -8.70 1.19 15.68
CA ASP A 78 -10.04 0.76 16.07
C ASP A 78 -10.11 0.16 17.50
N TYR A 79 -9.02 0.19 18.28
CA TYR A 79 -8.98 -0.39 19.62
C TYR A 79 -9.39 0.63 20.68
N SER A 80 -10.49 0.38 21.38
CA SER A 80 -10.90 1.20 22.53
C SER A 80 -10.03 0.98 23.78
N TYR A 81 -9.36 -0.19 23.88
CA TYR A 81 -8.51 -0.55 25.01
C TYR A 81 -7.19 -1.16 24.52
N CYS A 82 -6.08 -0.81 25.16
CA CYS A 82 -4.78 -1.38 24.86
C CYS A 82 -4.69 -2.85 25.32
N PRO A 83 -4.28 -3.81 24.47
CA PRO A 83 -4.18 -5.23 24.84
C PRO A 83 -3.03 -5.55 25.81
N GLY A 84 -2.04 -4.67 25.94
CA GLY A 84 -0.89 -4.87 26.83
C GLY A 84 -1.12 -4.37 28.26
N CYS A 85 -1.71 -3.17 28.41
CA CYS A 85 -1.88 -2.51 29.70
C CYS A 85 -3.34 -2.26 30.12
N GLY A 86 -4.31 -2.44 29.22
CA GLY A 86 -5.74 -2.22 29.51
C GLY A 86 -6.17 -0.76 29.56
N ARG A 87 -5.29 0.21 29.27
CA ARG A 87 -5.66 1.64 29.21
C ARG A 87 -6.66 1.90 28.07
N GLN A 88 -7.66 2.73 28.35
CA GLN A 88 -8.60 3.23 27.35
C GLN A 88 -7.87 4.20 26.40
N LEU A 89 -8.02 3.98 25.10
CA LEU A 89 -7.45 4.83 24.07
C LEU A 89 -8.54 5.76 23.59
N ASP A 90 -8.37 7.03 23.90
CA ASP A 90 -9.25 8.09 23.45
C ASP A 90 -8.81 8.50 22.03
N ASP A 91 -9.74 8.51 21.06
CA ASP A 91 -9.52 8.76 19.63
C ASP A 91 -8.82 10.09 19.30
#